data_AF-A0A538FIG5-F1
#
_entry.id   AF-A0A538FIG5-F1
#
_cell.length_a   1.000
_cell.length_b   1.000
_cell.length_c   1.000
_cell.angle_alpha   90.00
_cell.angle_beta   90.00
_cell.angle_gamma   90.00
#
_symmetry.space_group_name_H-M   'P 1'
#
loop_
_entity.id
_entity.type
_entity.pdbx_description
1 polymer ?
#
loop_
_entity_poly.entity_id
_entity_poly.type
_entity_poly.pdbx_seq_one_letter_code
_entity_poly.pdbx_strand_id
1 'polypeptide(L)' 'MDGGFYSADYLRAWIRSAQLRAYLVRELGENWWRSAETGERLRALFAEGTRPSSEEIASRLGYQPMDIGPLLHELGA' A
#
# COMPACT_ATOMS: atom_id res chain seq x y z
N MET A 1 15.27 5.58 -13.86
CA MET A 1 14.92 4.17 -13.61
C MET A 1 15.94 3.38 -14.38
N ASP A 2 16.74 2.64 -13.65
CA ASP A 2 17.97 2.05 -14.16
C ASP A 2 17.67 0.56 -14.32
N GLY A 3 17.85 0.01 -15.52
CA GLY A 3 17.29 -1.31 -15.91
C GLY A 3 17.68 -2.51 -15.02
N GLY A 4 18.66 -2.36 -14.11
CA GLY A 4 19.09 -3.41 -13.19
C GLY A 4 18.26 -3.57 -11.90
N PHE A 5 17.44 -2.59 -11.51
CA PHE A 5 16.73 -2.60 -10.21
C PHE A 5 15.21 -2.61 -10.30
N TYR A 6 14.68 -2.81 -11.51
CA TYR A 6 13.24 -2.74 -11.75
C TYR A 6 12.43 -3.78 -10.96
N SER A 7 12.97 -4.99 -10.77
CA SER A 7 12.35 -6.03 -9.94
C SER A 7 12.27 -5.61 -8.46
N ALA A 8 13.26 -4.89 -7.96
CA ALA A 8 13.25 -4.38 -6.59
C ALA A 8 12.19 -3.27 -6.40
N ASP A 9 12.05 -2.38 -7.39
CA ASP A 9 11.00 -1.36 -7.37
C ASP A 9 9.60 -1.99 -7.40
N TYR A 10 9.39 -3.02 -8.21
CA TYR A 10 8.13 -3.77 -8.22
C TYR A 10 7.85 -4.47 -6.91
N LEU A 11 8.84 -5.12 -6.31
CA LEU A 11 8.67 -5.77 -5.02
C LEU A 11 8.25 -4.74 -3.96
N ARG A 12 8.89 -3.57 -3.91
CA ARG A 12 8.50 -2.48 -3.01
C ARG A 12 7.06 -2.03 -3.29
N ALA A 13 6.67 -1.90 -4.55
CA ALA A 13 5.30 -1.54 -4.93
C ALA A 13 4.28 -2.60 -4.47
N TRP A 14 4.57 -3.89 -4.63
CA TRP A 14 3.69 -4.97 -4.17
C TRP A 14 3.55 -4.99 -2.65
N ILE A 15 4.65 -4.83 -1.90
CA ILE A 15 4.61 -4.71 -0.44
C ILE A 15 3.68 -3.57 -0.03
N ARG A 16 3.81 -2.38 -0.65
CA ARG A 16 2.96 -1.22 -0.33
C ARG A 16 1.51 -1.43 -0.70
N SER A 17 1.23 -2.06 -1.84
CA SER A 17 -0.13 -2.38 -2.26
C SER A 17 -0.81 -3.28 -1.24
N ALA A 18 -0.14 -4.34 -0.79
CA ALA A 18 -0.68 -5.27 0.20
C ALA A 18 -0.92 -4.59 1.56
N GLN A 19 0.01 -3.76 2.03
CA GLN A 19 -0.16 -2.96 3.24
C GLN A 19 -1.35 -1.99 3.14
N LEU A 20 -1.51 -1.30 2.01
CA LEU A 20 -2.62 -0.39 1.76
C LEU A 20 -3.95 -1.14 1.75
N ARG A 21 -4.01 -2.30 1.10
CA ARG A 21 -5.20 -3.15 1.08
C ARG A 21 -5.58 -3.62 2.48
N ALA A 22 -4.61 -4.15 3.24
CA ALA A 22 -4.82 -4.60 4.60
C ALA A 22 -5.28 -3.46 5.52
N TYR A 23 -4.71 -2.26 5.34
CA TYR A 23 -5.19 -1.05 6.02
C TYR A 23 -6.66 -0.75 5.67
N LEU A 24 -7.03 -0.72 4.38
CA LEU A 24 -8.40 -0.43 3.98
C LEU A 24 -9.41 -1.47 4.50
N VAL A 25 -9.04 -2.76 4.49
CA VAL A 25 -9.86 -3.83 5.09
C VAL A 25 -10.01 -3.63 6.60
N ARG A 26 -8.92 -3.30 7.31
CA ARG A 26 -8.97 -3.05 8.76
C ARG A 26 -9.86 -1.87 9.12
N GLU A 27 -9.78 -0.78 8.35
CA GLU A 27 -10.48 0.47 8.66
C GLU A 27 -11.94 0.47 8.17
N LEU A 28 -12.22 -0.17 7.04
CA LEU A 28 -13.52 -0.07 6.33
C LEU A 28 -14.23 -1.42 6.15
N GLY A 29 -13.62 -2.51 6.60
CA GLY A 29 -14.15 -3.88 6.52
C GLY A 29 -13.88 -4.59 5.18
N GLU A 30 -14.32 -5.85 5.09
CA GLU A 30 -14.10 -6.73 3.93
C GLU A 30 -14.60 -6.15 2.59
N ASN A 31 -15.69 -5.38 2.64
CA ASN A 31 -16.27 -4.73 1.47
C ASN A 31 -15.74 -3.31 1.25
N TRP A 32 -14.53 -2.99 1.72
CA TRP A 32 -13.90 -1.67 1.62
C TRP A 32 -14.04 -1.04 0.22
N TRP A 33 -13.91 -1.83 -0.84
CA TRP A 33 -13.99 -1.40 -2.23
C TRP A 33 -15.36 -0.81 -2.64
N ARG A 34 -16.43 -1.10 -1.89
CA ARG A 34 -17.77 -0.51 -2.11
C ARG A 34 -17.97 0.83 -1.40
N SER A 35 -17.13 1.15 -0.42
CA SER A 35 -17.30 2.35 0.38
C SER A 35 -16.86 3.60 -0.40
N ALA A 36 -17.69 4.63 -0.41
CA ALA A 36 -17.30 5.93 -0.93
C ALA A 36 -16.08 6.51 -0.19
N GLU A 37 -15.94 6.17 1.09
CA GLU A 37 -14.81 6.59 1.93
C GLU A 37 -13.47 6.06 1.42
N THR A 38 -13.43 4.85 0.84
CA THR A 38 -12.23 4.33 0.15
C THR A 38 -11.80 5.26 -0.96
N GLY A 39 -12.76 5.73 -1.77
CA GLY A 39 -12.50 6.67 -2.85
C GLY A 39 -11.90 7.98 -2.35
N GLU A 40 -12.45 8.54 -1.28
CA GLU A 40 -11.92 9.77 -0.66
C GLU A 40 -10.50 9.58 -0.11
N ARG A 41 -10.22 8.47 0.59
CA ARG A 41 -8.88 8.17 1.11
C ARG A 41 -7.85 8.00 -0.01
N LEU A 42 -8.19 7.26 -1.07
CA LEU A 42 -7.29 7.05 -2.22
C LEU A 42 -7.09 8.33 -3.03
N ARG A 43 -8.13 9.14 -3.24
CA ARG A 43 -8.01 10.44 -3.91
C ARG A 43 -7.07 11.38 -3.14
N ALA A 44 -7.23 11.47 -1.83
CA ALA A 44 -6.34 12.28 -0.99
C ALA A 44 -4.89 11.82 -1.09
N LEU A 45 -4.64 10.50 -1.01
CA LEU A 45 -3.31 9.92 -1.15
C LEU A 45 -2.69 10.22 -2.52
N PHE A 46 -3.43 10.01 -3.62
CA PHE A 46 -2.91 10.21 -4.97
C PHE A 46 -2.72 11.70 -5.33
N ALA A 47 -3.49 12.61 -4.74
CA ALA A 47 -3.29 14.05 -4.91
C ALA A 47 -1.93 14.53 -4.39
N GLU A 48 -1.24 13.74 -3.56
CA GLU A 48 0.10 14.05 -3.10
C GLU A 48 1.21 13.80 -4.14
N GLY A 49 0.89 13.07 -5.21
CA GLY A 49 1.85 12.71 -6.25
C GLY A 49 3.03 11.91 -5.69
N THR A 50 4.24 12.27 -6.11
CA THR A 50 5.50 11.61 -5.69
C THR A 50 6.15 12.29 -4.48
N ARG A 51 5.47 13.24 -3.84
CA ARG A 51 6.01 13.97 -2.70
C ARG A 51 6.31 13.06 -1.51
N PRO A 52 5.37 12.22 -1.02
CA PRO A 52 5.70 11.25 0.02
C PRO A 52 6.54 10.12 -0.57
N SER A 53 7.59 9.77 0.15
CA SER A 53 8.34 8.54 -0.07
C SER A 53 7.47 7.32 0.21
N SER A 54 7.87 6.17 -0.35
CA SER A 54 7.21 4.89 -0.11
C SER A 54 7.18 4.53 1.38
N GLU A 55 8.25 4.83 2.10
CA GLU A 55 8.45 4.57 3.53
C GLU A 55 7.53 5.44 4.40
N GLU A 56 7.33 6.71 4.03
CA GLU A 56 6.38 7.60 4.70
C GLU A 56 4.95 7.09 4.53
N ILE A 57 4.60 6.59 3.33
CA ILE A 57 3.28 5.97 3.12
C ILE A 57 3.10 4.75 4.01
N ALA A 58 4.08 3.85 4.10
CA ALA A 58 4.00 2.68 4.98
C ALA A 58 3.73 3.08 6.44
N SER A 59 4.46 4.10 6.92
CA SER A 59 4.33 4.61 8.28
C SER A 59 2.93 5.18 8.54
N ARG A 60 2.34 5.91 7.59
CA ARG A 60 0.96 6.43 7.68
C ARG A 60 -0.08 5.31 7.72
N LEU A 61 0.19 4.18 7.08
CA LEU A 61 -0.68 2.98 7.11
C LEU A 61 -0.50 2.15 8.40
N GLY A 62 0.46 2.52 9.25
CA GLY A 62 0.77 1.84 10.51
C GLY A 62 1.72 0.65 10.38
N TYR A 63 2.53 0.61 9.32
CA TYR A 63 3.48 -0.48 9.06
C TYR A 63 4.94 0.00 9.13
N GLN A 64 5.83 -0.93 9.48
CA GLN A 64 7.25 -0.76 9.14
C GLN A 64 7.41 -0.86 7.62
N PRO A 65 8.33 -0.11 6.99
CA PRO A 65 8.45 -0.13 5.54
C PRO A 65 8.65 -1.53 4.96
N MET A 66 9.51 -2.37 5.50
CA MET A 66 9.72 -3.72 4.93
C MET A 66 8.86 -4.81 5.57
N ASP A 67 7.74 -4.44 6.21
CA ASP A 67 6.78 -5.43 6.69
C ASP A 67 6.05 -6.09 5.51
N ILE A 68 6.44 -7.34 5.23
CA ILE A 68 5.90 -8.16 4.15
C ILE A 68 4.73 -9.06 4.60
N GLY A 69 4.33 -9.01 5.87
CA GLY A 69 3.25 -9.85 6.41
C GLY A 69 1.94 -9.75 5.59
N PRO A 70 1.46 -8.54 5.25
CA PRO A 70 0.29 -8.38 4.39
C PRO A 70 0.46 -9.02 3.00
N LEU A 71 1.66 -8.95 2.41
CA LEU A 71 1.92 -9.54 1.10
C LEU A 71 1.93 -11.07 1.16
N LEU A 72 2.53 -11.65 2.20
CA LEU A 72 2.51 -13.11 2.41
C LEU A 72 1.07 -13.62 2.57
N HIS A 73 0.25 -12.90 3.34
CA HIS A 73 -1.16 -13.23 3.51
C HIS A 73 -1.93 -13.21 2.17
N GLU A 74 -1.68 -12.24 1.28
CA GLU A 74 -2.28 -12.22 -0.06
C GLU A 74 -1.85 -13.40 -0.95
N LEU A 75 -0.62 -13.87 -0.78
CA LEU A 75 -0.07 -15.01 -1.52
C LEU A 75 -0.49 -16.37 -0.92
N GLY A 76 -1.16 -16.38 0.24
CA GLY A 76 -1.55 -17.60 0.96
C GLY A 76 -0.37 -18.36 1.57
N ALA A 77 0.71 -17.65 1.89
CA ALA A 77 1.94 -18.19 2.47
C ALA A 77 1.97 -18.10 4.00
#